data_AF-A0A2T1NM11-F1
#
_entry.id   AF-A0A2T1NM11-F1
#
_cell.length_a   1.000
_cell.length_b   1.000
_cell.length_c   1.000
_cell.angle_alpha   90.00
_cell.angle_beta   90.00
_cell.angle_gamma   90.00
#
_symmetry.space_group_name_H-M   'P 1'
#
loop_
_entity.id
_entity.type
_entity.pdbx_description
1 polymer ?
#
loop_
_entity_poly.entity_id
_entity_poly.type
_entity_poly.pdbx_seq_one_letter_code
_entity_poly.pdbx_strand_id
1 'polypeptide(L)'
;MKLSNIQKLTILFFIIGLLIIVILYYNLNEPQKNIVNFISIFGTFLSFFGIIFAFLQLQNLKEINNNTNIEVKRSLNRVNEILSISELSKGIKTIQEIQTSIHNEKYELSLIRMKDLKYILIQTKHNPKLIELTNKNDYEDLIVDLSIDINNISDSLLKTKKTVNYLKVNSNLESLSTKISELENKLKFKENER
;
A
#
# COMPACT_ATOMS: atom_id res chain seq x y z
N MET A 1 6.09 14.89 -25.94
CA MET A 1 5.11 13.85 -25.56
C MET A 1 5.30 12.68 -26.52
N LYS A 2 5.83 11.52 -26.08
CA LYS A 2 6.03 10.36 -26.96
C LYS A 2 4.67 9.72 -27.24
N LEU A 3 4.19 9.77 -28.50
CA LEU A 3 2.99 9.03 -28.90
C LEU A 3 3.21 7.53 -28.66
N SER A 4 2.21 6.84 -28.10
CA SER A 4 2.26 5.40 -27.94
C SER A 4 2.34 4.71 -29.32
N ASN A 5 2.93 3.52 -29.39
CA ASN A 5 3.08 2.80 -30.64
C ASN A 5 1.72 2.56 -31.34
N ILE A 6 0.66 2.38 -30.55
CA ILE A 6 -0.71 2.20 -31.05
C ILE A 6 -1.22 3.49 -31.69
N GLN A 7 -0.98 4.66 -31.06
CA GLN A 7 -1.40 5.94 -31.64
C GLN A 7 -0.71 6.24 -32.98
N LYS A 8 0.59 5.89 -33.11
CA LYS A 8 1.31 6.01 -34.39
C LYS A 8 0.73 5.08 -35.46
N LEU A 9 0.39 3.85 -35.08
CA LEU A 9 -0.22 2.86 -35.97
C LEU A 9 -1.61 3.33 -36.45
N THR A 10 -2.43 3.88 -35.56
CA THR A 10 -3.76 4.40 -35.88
C THR A 10 -3.70 5.57 -36.85
N ILE A 11 -2.75 6.50 -36.65
CA ILE A 11 -2.53 7.64 -37.57
C ILE A 11 -2.10 7.14 -38.95
N LEU A 12 -1.19 6.17 -39.00
CA LEU A 12 -0.73 5.58 -40.27
C LEU A 12 -1.88 4.89 -41.03
N PHE A 13 -2.71 4.11 -40.32
CA PHE A 13 -3.86 3.42 -40.90
C PHE A 13 -4.91 4.39 -41.44
N PHE A 14 -5.11 5.53 -40.77
CA PHE A 14 -5.99 6.59 -41.23
C PHE A 14 -5.50 7.24 -42.54
N ILE A 15 -4.20 7.55 -42.62
CA ILE A 15 -3.58 8.12 -43.83
C ILE A 15 -3.68 7.17 -45.02
N ILE A 16 -3.43 5.88 -44.81
CA ILE A 16 -3.56 4.85 -45.86
C ILE A 16 -5.01 4.73 -46.32
N GLY A 17 -5.97 4.74 -45.38
CA GLY A 17 -7.40 4.69 -45.70
C GLY A 17 -7.87 5.87 -46.55
N LEU A 18 -7.40 7.08 -46.26
CA LEU A 18 -7.68 8.27 -47.08
C LEU A 18 -7.13 8.13 -48.51
N LEU A 19 -5.90 7.62 -48.67
CA LEU A 19 -5.31 7.38 -49.99
C LEU A 19 -6.12 6.37 -50.82
N ILE A 20 -6.62 5.31 -50.18
CA ILE A 20 -7.46 4.31 -50.83
C ILE A 20 -8.78 4.92 -51.34
N ILE A 21 -9.40 5.81 -50.56
CA ILE A 21 -10.64 6.50 -50.98
C ILE A 21 -10.39 7.38 -52.22
N VAL A 22 -9.28 8.11 -52.24
CA VAL A 22 -8.92 8.94 -53.40
C VAL A 22 -8.75 8.08 -54.65
N ILE A 23 -8.05 6.94 -54.54
CA ILE A 23 -7.87 5.99 -55.66
C ILE A 23 -9.21 5.39 -56.11
N LEU A 24 -10.06 4.97 -55.18
CA LEU A 24 -11.40 4.43 -55.47
C LEU A 24 -12.28 5.46 -56.18
N TYR A 25 -12.20 6.73 -55.78
CA TYR A 25 -12.95 7.81 -56.42
C TYR A 25 -12.49 8.06 -57.86
N TYR A 26 -11.18 8.03 -58.12
CA TYR A 26 -10.63 8.21 -59.47
C TYR A 26 -10.99 7.07 -60.44
N ASN A 27 -11.16 5.84 -59.93
CA ASN A 27 -11.53 4.66 -60.72
C ASN A 27 -13.04 4.52 -61.00
N LEU A 28 -13.89 5.44 -60.54
CA LEU A 28 -15.33 5.44 -60.86
C LEU A 28 -15.56 5.82 -62.34
N ASN A 29 -16.60 5.26 -62.95
CA ASN A 29 -17.03 5.67 -64.29
C ASN A 29 -17.53 7.13 -64.27
N GLU A 30 -17.29 7.89 -65.36
CA GLU A 30 -17.69 9.31 -65.50
C GLU A 30 -19.09 9.68 -64.98
N PRO A 31 -20.19 8.94 -65.26
CA PRO A 31 -21.52 9.27 -64.72
C PRO A 31 -21.68 9.07 -63.21
N GLN A 32 -20.74 8.38 -62.55
CA GLN A 32 -20.75 8.09 -61.11
C GLN A 32 -19.83 9.01 -60.31
N LYS A 33 -19.03 9.87 -60.96
CA LYS A 33 -18.15 10.88 -60.34
C LYS A 33 -18.92 12.11 -59.86
N ASN A 34 -19.90 11.87 -58.99
CA ASN A 34 -20.71 12.93 -58.39
C ASN A 34 -20.31 13.16 -56.93
N ILE A 35 -20.46 14.40 -56.45
CA ILE A 35 -20.20 14.81 -55.06
C ILE A 35 -20.97 13.92 -54.07
N VAL A 36 -22.19 13.50 -54.41
CA VAL A 36 -23.02 12.61 -53.57
C VAL A 36 -22.35 11.24 -53.36
N ASN A 37 -21.77 10.65 -54.41
CA ASN A 37 -21.07 9.36 -54.31
C ASN A 37 -19.75 9.49 -53.55
N PHE A 38 -19.03 10.61 -53.70
CA PHE A 38 -17.86 10.90 -52.90
C PHE A 38 -18.20 10.94 -51.40
N ILE A 39 -19.24 11.69 -51.03
CA ILE A 39 -19.71 11.79 -49.64
C ILE A 39 -20.14 10.42 -49.10
N SER A 40 -20.80 9.60 -49.92
CA SER A 40 -21.24 8.26 -49.53
C SER A 40 -20.07 7.30 -49.26
N ILE A 41 -19.08 7.24 -50.16
CA ILE A 41 -17.88 6.41 -49.99
C ILE A 41 -17.07 6.88 -48.79
N PHE A 42 -16.86 8.19 -48.68
CA PHE A 42 -16.13 8.79 -47.58
C PHE A 42 -16.83 8.58 -46.23
N GLY A 43 -18.15 8.75 -46.18
CA GLY A 43 -18.95 8.51 -44.97
C GLY A 43 -18.94 7.05 -44.54
N THR A 44 -18.98 6.11 -45.49
CA THR A 44 -18.87 4.67 -45.21
C THR A 44 -17.50 4.32 -44.63
N PHE A 45 -16.43 4.85 -45.22
CA PHE A 45 -15.07 4.70 -44.70
C PHE A 45 -14.94 5.27 -43.28
N LEU A 46 -15.40 6.51 -43.06
CA LEU A 46 -15.32 7.14 -41.74
C LEU A 46 -16.08 6.36 -40.68
N SER A 47 -17.24 5.79 -41.02
CA SER A 47 -18.02 4.96 -40.11
C SER A 47 -17.26 3.68 -39.73
N PHE A 48 -16.69 2.99 -40.72
CA PHE A 48 -15.89 1.78 -40.48
C PHE A 48 -14.62 2.07 -39.67
N PHE A 49 -13.92 3.16 -40.02
CA PHE A 49 -12.75 3.61 -39.28
C PHE A 49 -13.10 4.01 -37.85
N GLY A 50 -14.22 4.71 -37.63
CA GLY A 50 -14.72 5.10 -36.32
C GLY A 50 -14.95 3.91 -35.40
N ILE A 51 -15.50 2.80 -35.93
CA ILE A 51 -15.71 1.56 -35.16
C ILE A 51 -14.37 0.93 -34.75
N ILE A 52 -13.43 0.80 -35.69
CA ILE A 52 -12.09 0.25 -35.40
C ILE A 52 -11.36 1.13 -34.38
N PHE A 53 -11.44 2.45 -34.55
CA PHE A 53 -10.84 3.42 -33.64
C PHE A 53 -11.42 3.30 -32.23
N ALA A 54 -12.76 3.24 -32.11
CA ALA A 54 -13.43 3.06 -30.83
C ALA A 54 -13.01 1.74 -30.16
N PHE A 55 -12.87 0.65 -30.92
CA PHE A 55 -12.40 -0.63 -30.41
C PHE A 55 -10.97 -0.56 -29.86
N LEU A 56 -10.04 0.06 -30.60
CA LEU A 56 -8.66 0.28 -30.14
C LEU A 56 -8.62 1.17 -28.89
N GLN A 57 -9.47 2.19 -28.83
CA GLN A 57 -9.55 3.08 -27.68
C GLN A 57 -10.06 2.36 -26.43
N LEU A 58 -11.07 1.49 -26.56
CA LEU A 58 -11.56 0.66 -25.45
C LEU A 58 -10.50 -0.29 -24.91
N GLN A 59 -9.69 -0.90 -25.78
CA GLN A 59 -8.56 -1.74 -25.34
C GLN A 59 -7.53 -0.95 -24.53
N ASN A 60 -7.13 0.22 -25.04
CA ASN A 60 -6.21 1.11 -24.32
C ASN A 60 -6.78 1.57 -22.97
N LEU A 61 -8.07 1.92 -22.92
CA LEU A 61 -8.73 2.31 -21.67
C LEU A 61 -8.73 1.17 -20.66
N LYS A 62 -8.96 -0.07 -21.11
CA LYS A 62 -8.89 -1.25 -20.24
C LYS A 62 -7.47 -1.45 -19.67
N GLU A 63 -6.45 -1.30 -20.51
CA GLU A 63 -5.05 -1.41 -20.09
C GLU A 63 -4.67 -0.32 -19.09
N ILE A 64 -5.01 0.94 -19.39
CA ILE A 64 -4.78 2.09 -18.49
C ILE A 64 -5.47 1.84 -17.16
N ASN A 65 -6.75 1.46 -17.17
CA ASN A 65 -7.49 1.19 -15.94
C ASN A 65 -6.84 0.04 -15.13
N ASN A 66 -6.39 -1.02 -15.79
CA ASN A 66 -5.69 -2.12 -15.10
C ASN A 66 -4.37 -1.65 -14.48
N ASN A 67 -3.55 -0.91 -15.22
CA ASN A 67 -2.29 -0.36 -14.73
C ASN A 67 -2.51 0.61 -13.57
N THR A 68 -3.51 1.50 -13.68
CA THR A 68 -3.91 2.39 -12.59
C THR A 68 -4.34 1.62 -11.36
N ASN A 69 -5.16 0.57 -11.50
CA ASN A 69 -5.58 -0.26 -10.36
C ASN A 69 -4.39 -0.97 -9.69
N ILE A 70 -3.41 -1.44 -10.48
CA ILE A 70 -2.17 -2.02 -9.95
C ILE A 70 -1.38 -0.99 -9.15
N GLU A 71 -1.18 0.21 -9.69
CA GLU A 71 -0.45 1.28 -9.01
C GLU A 71 -1.17 1.81 -7.76
N VAL A 72 -2.51 1.88 -7.78
CA VAL A 72 -3.32 2.21 -6.60
C VAL A 72 -3.15 1.13 -5.53
N LYS A 73 -3.22 -0.14 -5.90
CA LYS A 73 -3.02 -1.25 -4.95
C LYS A 73 -1.61 -1.25 -4.37
N ARG A 74 -0.59 -0.98 -5.18
CA ARG A 74 0.80 -0.81 -4.73
C ARG A 74 0.92 0.36 -3.75
N SER A 75 0.28 1.49 -4.05
CA SER A 75 0.29 2.68 -3.19
C SER A 75 -0.38 2.41 -1.84
N LEU A 76 -1.56 1.77 -1.82
CA LEU A 76 -2.23 1.38 -0.58
C LEU A 76 -1.39 0.41 0.25
N ASN A 77 -0.75 -0.56 -0.40
CA ASN A 77 0.17 -1.47 0.28
C ASN A 77 1.35 -0.75 0.94
N ARG A 78 1.89 0.26 0.25
CA ARG A 78 2.99 1.10 0.74
C ARG A 78 2.57 1.97 1.92
N VAL A 79 1.37 2.56 1.85
CA VAL A 79 0.79 3.31 2.98
C VAL A 79 0.65 2.41 4.21
N ASN A 80 0.10 1.21 4.04
CA ASN A 80 -0.05 0.26 5.14
C ASN A 80 1.29 -0.15 5.75
N GLU A 81 2.35 -0.32 4.95
CA GLU A 81 3.71 -0.56 5.46
C GLU A 81 4.24 0.58 6.30
N ILE A 82 4.12 1.82 5.81
CA ILE A 82 4.57 3.01 6.53
C ILE A 82 3.83 3.14 7.87
N LEU A 83 2.52 2.90 7.88
CA LEU A 83 1.72 2.90 9.11
C LEU A 83 2.20 1.81 10.08
N SER A 84 2.45 0.60 9.59
CA SER A 84 2.96 -0.51 10.40
C SER A 84 4.32 -0.19 11.02
N ILE A 85 5.25 0.37 10.24
CA ILE A 85 6.56 0.82 10.72
C ILE A 85 6.37 1.90 11.79
N SER A 86 5.50 2.88 11.54
CA SER A 86 5.22 3.97 12.47
C SER A 86 4.66 3.48 13.82
N GLU A 87 3.77 2.50 13.81
CA GLU A 87 3.24 1.87 15.02
C GLU A 87 4.34 1.17 15.83
N LEU A 88 5.24 0.44 15.16
CA LEU A 88 6.40 -0.20 15.80
C LEU A 88 7.36 0.84 16.40
N SER A 89 7.72 1.89 15.64
CA SER A 89 8.58 2.97 16.14
C SER A 89 7.97 3.66 17.36
N LYS A 90 6.64 3.85 17.37
CA LYS A 90 5.91 4.37 18.53
C LYS A 90 6.02 3.44 19.73
N GLY A 91 5.88 2.12 19.52
CA GLY A 91 6.08 1.11 20.56
C GLY A 91 7.46 1.19 21.21
N ILE A 92 8.53 1.27 20.41
CA ILE A 92 9.92 1.42 20.90
C ILE A 92 10.06 2.69 21.74
N LYS A 93 9.55 3.82 21.25
CA LYS A 93 9.59 5.08 22.00
C LYS A 93 8.83 4.99 23.33
N THR A 94 7.64 4.36 23.33
CA THR A 94 6.86 4.15 24.55
C THR A 94 7.61 3.27 25.55
N ILE A 95 8.34 2.24 25.10
CA ILE A 95 9.20 1.43 25.97
C ILE A 95 10.27 2.30 26.65
N GLN A 96 10.96 3.15 25.87
CA GLN A 96 11.97 4.05 26.41
C GLN A 96 11.39 5.04 27.44
N GLU A 97 10.18 5.55 27.19
CA GLU A 97 9.46 6.41 28.14
C GLU A 97 9.10 5.65 29.44
N ILE A 98 8.71 4.38 29.35
CA ILE A 98 8.43 3.53 30.53
C ILE A 98 9.71 3.33 31.34
N GLN A 99 10.80 2.87 30.71
CA GLN A 99 12.09 2.64 31.37
C GLN A 99 12.60 3.91 32.06
N THR A 100 12.49 5.05 31.37
CA THR A 100 12.86 6.37 31.93
C THR A 100 11.97 6.75 33.12
N SER A 101 10.67 6.46 33.05
CA SER A 101 9.74 6.75 34.15
C SER A 101 10.01 5.87 35.36
N ILE A 102 10.32 4.58 35.16
CA ILE A 102 10.74 3.66 36.23
C ILE A 102 12.04 4.15 36.87
N HIS A 103 13.04 4.54 36.07
CA HIS A 103 14.31 5.05 36.58
C HIS A 103 14.16 6.31 37.43
N ASN A 104 13.23 7.20 37.06
CA ASN A 104 12.93 8.43 37.79
C ASN A 104 11.89 8.23 38.91
N GLU A 105 11.58 6.98 39.28
CA GLU A 105 10.60 6.61 40.32
C GLU A 105 9.16 7.13 40.07
N LYS A 106 8.84 7.52 38.83
CA LYS A 106 7.51 7.96 38.40
C LYS A 106 6.65 6.77 38.02
N TYR A 107 6.36 5.91 38.98
CA TYR A 107 5.70 4.61 38.74
C TYR A 107 4.28 4.74 38.20
N GLU A 108 3.53 5.77 38.60
CA GLU A 108 2.19 6.07 38.08
C GLU A 108 2.23 6.38 36.58
N LEU A 109 3.18 7.20 36.16
CA LEU A 109 3.40 7.52 34.75
C LEU A 109 3.84 6.28 33.97
N SER A 110 4.73 5.47 34.56
CA SER A 110 5.16 4.20 33.94
C SER A 110 3.99 3.26 33.72
N LEU A 111 3.05 3.16 34.66
CA LEU A 111 1.87 2.32 34.56
C LEU A 111 0.94 2.78 33.43
N ILE A 112 0.72 4.09 33.30
CA ILE A 112 -0.06 4.65 32.18
C ILE A 112 0.59 4.29 30.85
N ARG A 113 1.91 4.49 30.73
CA ARG A 113 2.65 4.18 29.50
C ARG A 113 2.70 2.69 29.17
N MET A 114 2.74 1.81 30.17
CA MET A 114 2.67 0.37 29.94
C MET A 114 1.30 -0.06 29.39
N LYS A 115 0.21 0.59 29.83
CA LYS A 115 -1.13 0.37 29.24
C LYS A 115 -1.18 0.86 27.79
N ASP A 116 -0.59 2.02 27.49
CA ASP A 116 -0.44 2.52 26.12
C ASP A 116 0.34 1.51 25.25
N LEU A 117 1.45 0.99 25.76
CA LEU A 117 2.26 -0.03 25.08
C LEU A 117 1.47 -1.31 24.81
N LYS A 118 0.70 -1.80 25.80
CA LYS A 118 -0.15 -2.98 25.62
C LYS A 118 -1.15 -2.77 24.48
N TYR A 119 -1.75 -1.58 24.38
CA TYR A 119 -2.66 -1.26 23.27
C TYR A 119 -1.94 -1.31 21.93
N ILE A 120 -0.74 -0.72 21.83
CA ILE A 120 0.09 -0.77 20.60
C ILE A 120 0.35 -2.23 20.21
N LEU A 121 0.80 -3.08 21.15
CA LEU A 121 1.08 -4.49 20.86
C LEU A 121 -0.14 -5.26 20.34
N ILE A 122 -1.33 -4.99 20.87
CA ILE A 122 -2.57 -5.61 20.40
C ILE A 122 -2.89 -5.18 18.97
N GLN A 123 -2.72 -3.89 18.64
CA GLN A 123 -2.91 -3.41 17.27
C GLN A 123 -1.92 -4.08 16.31
N THR A 124 -0.65 -4.14 16.72
CA THR A 124 0.43 -4.76 15.95
C THR A 124 0.17 -6.26 15.72
N LYS A 125 -0.39 -6.98 16.71
CA LYS A 125 -0.76 -8.40 16.60
C LYS A 125 -1.80 -8.66 15.50
N HIS A 126 -2.71 -7.72 15.26
CA HIS A 126 -3.78 -7.88 14.26
C HIS A 126 -3.38 -7.40 12.86
N ASN A 127 -2.14 -6.93 12.69
CA ASN A 127 -1.65 -6.49 11.40
C ASN A 127 -1.22 -7.69 10.52
N PRO A 128 -1.88 -7.95 9.38
CA PRO A 128 -1.63 -9.14 8.57
C PRO A 128 -0.20 -9.26 8.06
N LYS A 129 0.47 -8.14 7.73
CA LYS A 129 1.87 -8.17 7.27
C LYS A 129 2.85 -8.54 8.38
N LEU A 130 2.53 -8.17 9.62
CA LEU A 130 3.34 -8.51 10.79
C LEU A 130 3.11 -9.93 11.26
N ILE A 131 1.89 -10.46 11.10
CA ILE A 131 1.60 -11.87 11.33
C ILE A 131 2.47 -12.77 10.43
N GLU A 132 2.71 -12.40 9.17
CA GLU A 132 3.62 -13.16 8.28
C GLU A 132 5.09 -13.12 8.71
N LEU A 133 5.48 -12.09 9.48
CA LEU A 133 6.86 -11.86 9.91
C LEU A 133 7.15 -12.37 11.33
N THR A 134 6.12 -12.82 12.05
CA THR A 134 6.18 -13.18 13.46
C THR A 134 5.59 -14.57 13.68
N ASN A 135 6.07 -15.30 14.68
CA ASN A 135 5.29 -16.42 15.20
C ASN A 135 4.17 -15.87 16.09
N LYS A 136 2.94 -16.31 15.83
CA LYS A 136 1.74 -15.86 16.56
C LYS A 136 1.88 -16.01 18.08
N ASN A 137 2.56 -17.06 18.54
CA ASN A 137 2.76 -17.37 19.96
C ASN A 137 3.70 -16.35 20.63
N ASP A 138 4.73 -15.89 19.93
CA ASP A 138 5.74 -14.98 20.50
C ASP A 138 5.13 -13.63 20.91
N TYR A 139 4.12 -13.14 20.18
CA TYR A 139 3.41 -11.90 20.51
C TYR A 139 2.44 -12.07 21.67
N GLU A 140 1.80 -13.23 21.78
CA GLU A 140 0.88 -13.54 22.87
C GLU A 140 1.62 -13.60 24.19
N ASP A 141 2.77 -14.28 24.22
CA ASP A 141 3.61 -14.37 25.40
C ASP A 141 4.08 -12.99 25.87
N LEU A 142 4.51 -12.12 24.95
CA LEU A 142 4.93 -10.74 25.29
C LEU A 142 3.78 -9.89 25.86
N ILE A 143 2.57 -10.04 25.34
CA ILE A 143 1.39 -9.32 25.84
C ILE A 143 0.99 -9.84 27.23
N VAL A 144 1.13 -11.15 27.46
CA VAL A 144 0.88 -11.77 28.77
C VAL A 144 1.91 -11.27 29.79
N ASP A 145 3.20 -11.32 29.47
CA ASP A 145 4.28 -10.85 30.34
C ASP A 145 4.11 -9.36 30.68
N LEU A 146 3.82 -8.52 29.69
CA LEU A 146 3.54 -7.11 29.92
C LEU A 146 2.29 -6.90 30.79
N SER A 147 1.27 -7.73 30.63
CA SER A 147 0.05 -7.67 31.46
C SER A 147 0.33 -8.06 32.91
N ILE A 148 1.19 -9.05 33.14
CA ILE A 148 1.66 -9.44 34.48
C ILE A 148 2.42 -8.27 35.11
N ASP A 149 3.33 -7.63 34.38
CA ASP A 149 4.11 -6.49 34.88
C ASP A 149 3.22 -5.27 35.19
N ILE A 150 2.25 -4.95 34.33
CA ILE A 150 1.22 -3.91 34.57
C ILE A 150 0.47 -4.20 35.87
N ASN A 151 0.01 -5.43 36.06
CA ASN A 151 -0.76 -5.81 37.24
C ASN A 151 0.10 -5.74 38.51
N ASN A 152 1.37 -6.16 38.43
CA ASN A 152 2.29 -6.09 39.56
C ASN A 152 2.57 -4.64 39.99
N ILE A 153 2.81 -3.74 39.03
CA ILE A 153 3.00 -2.31 39.31
C ILE A 153 1.71 -1.70 39.86
N SER A 154 0.56 -1.98 39.25
CA SER A 154 -0.74 -1.50 39.72
C SER A 154 -1.05 -1.97 41.15
N ASP A 155 -0.79 -3.24 41.45
CA ASP A 155 -0.98 -3.79 42.79
C ASP A 155 -0.05 -3.13 43.80
N SER A 156 1.20 -2.82 43.44
CA SER A 156 2.16 -2.15 44.35
C SER A 156 1.78 -0.71 44.68
N LEU A 157 1.16 -0.01 43.73
CA LEU A 157 0.66 1.36 43.91
C LEU A 157 -0.60 1.39 44.79
N LEU A 158 -1.45 0.36 44.68
CA LEU A 158 -2.71 0.27 45.44
C LEU A 158 -2.53 -0.42 46.82
N LYS A 159 -1.60 -1.36 46.94
CA LYS A 159 -1.37 -2.16 48.15
C LYS A 159 0.08 -1.98 48.61
N THR A 160 0.24 -1.30 49.74
CA THR A 160 1.51 -0.92 50.38
C THR A 160 2.47 -2.07 50.74
N LYS A 161 2.15 -3.34 50.46
CA LYS A 161 2.97 -4.52 50.84
C LYS A 161 3.50 -5.36 49.68
N LYS A 162 3.18 -5.06 48.41
CA LYS A 162 3.74 -5.80 47.26
C LYS A 162 4.97 -5.08 46.71
N THR A 163 6.13 -5.70 46.83
CA THR A 163 7.36 -5.22 46.18
C THR A 163 7.40 -5.68 44.73
N VAL A 164 7.72 -4.75 43.82
CA VAL A 164 7.88 -5.03 42.38
C VAL A 164 9.35 -5.17 42.06
N ASN A 165 9.70 -6.20 41.29
CA ASN A 165 11.05 -6.34 40.75
C ASN A 165 11.20 -5.51 39.47
N TYR A 166 11.51 -4.22 39.62
CA TYR A 166 11.69 -3.30 38.49
C TYR A 166 12.87 -3.68 37.57
N LEU A 167 13.87 -4.43 38.06
CA LEU A 167 14.93 -4.98 37.20
C LEU A 167 14.37 -6.00 36.22
N LYS A 168 13.45 -6.87 36.67
CA LYS A 168 12.78 -7.83 35.80
C LYS A 168 11.86 -7.15 34.79
N VAL A 169 11.12 -6.13 35.22
CA VAL A 169 10.29 -5.31 34.31
C VAL A 169 11.15 -4.67 33.22
N ASN A 170 12.27 -4.03 33.58
CA ASN A 170 13.19 -3.44 32.60
C ASN A 170 13.79 -4.48 31.65
N SER A 171 14.14 -5.67 32.15
CA SER A 171 14.64 -6.77 31.30
C SER A 171 13.58 -7.26 30.31
N ASN A 172 12.32 -7.37 30.74
CA ASN A 172 11.20 -7.73 29.86
C ASN A 172 10.96 -6.65 28.80
N LEU A 173 10.98 -5.37 29.20
CA LEU A 173 10.86 -4.21 28.30
C LEU A 173 11.99 -4.16 27.26
N GLU A 174 13.23 -4.49 27.66
CA GLU A 174 14.38 -4.52 26.75
C GLU A 174 14.27 -5.63 25.71
N SER A 175 13.85 -6.83 26.14
CA SER A 175 13.58 -7.94 25.23
C SER A 175 12.47 -7.59 24.23
N LEU A 176 11.40 -6.95 24.71
CA LEU A 176 10.32 -6.47 23.87
C LEU A 176 10.80 -5.40 22.87
N SER A 177 11.61 -4.44 23.31
CA SER A 177 12.19 -3.41 22.44
C SER A 177 13.02 -4.02 21.32
N THR A 178 13.83 -5.03 21.65
CA THR A 178 14.65 -5.76 20.68
C THR A 178 13.77 -6.45 19.63
N LYS A 179 12.74 -7.20 20.06
CA LYS A 179 11.82 -7.88 19.15
C LYS A 179 11.06 -6.90 18.24
N ILE A 180 10.57 -5.79 18.77
CA ILE A 180 9.87 -4.76 17.97
C ILE A 180 10.84 -4.11 16.97
N SER A 181 12.08 -3.84 17.37
CA SER A 181 13.11 -3.26 16.50
C SER A 181 13.51 -4.21 15.36
N GLU A 182 13.64 -5.51 15.63
CA GLU A 182 13.88 -6.51 14.59
C GLU A 182 12.75 -6.55 13.56
N LEU A 183 11.50 -6.45 14.00
CA LEU A 183 10.33 -6.42 13.11
C LEU A 183 10.28 -5.14 12.29
N GLU A 184 10.58 -4.00 12.91
CA GLU A 184 10.65 -2.71 12.23
C GLU A 184 11.72 -2.75 11.12
N ASN A 185 12.90 -3.28 11.42
CA ASN A 185 13.99 -3.42 10.46
C ASN A 185 13.63 -4.41 9.34
N LYS A 186 13.02 -5.56 9.68
CA LYS A 186 12.52 -6.50 8.66
C LYS A 186 11.53 -5.82 7.71
N LEU A 187 10.62 -4.99 8.21
CA LEU A 187 9.69 -4.25 7.35
C LEU A 187 10.38 -3.15 6.52
N LYS A 188 11.32 -2.39 7.10
CA LYS A 188 12.05 -1.32 6.42
C LYS A 188 12.93 -1.83 5.28
N PHE A 189 13.58 -2.99 5.46
CA PHE A 189 14.61 -3.47 4.55
C PHE A 189 14.20 -4.66 3.66
N LYS A 190 13.03 -5.28 3.86
CA LYS A 190 12.50 -6.34 2.97
C LYS A 190 12.36 -5.91 1.50
N GLU A 191 12.22 -4.61 1.25
CA GLU A 191 12.10 -4.05 -0.10
C GLU A 191 13.42 -3.94 -0.85
N ASN A 192 14.58 -3.99 -0.18
CA ASN A 192 15.87 -3.87 -0.87
C ASN A 192 16.34 -5.19 -1.50
N GLU A 193 15.61 -6.30 -1.29
CA GLU A 193 15.98 -7.64 -1.76
C GLU A 193 15.05 -8.21 -2.87
N ARG A 194 14.11 -7.41 -3.40
CA ARG A 194 13.21 -7.81 -4.50
C ARG A 194 13.28 -6.84 -5.66
#